data_AF-A0A2A8CYM2-F1
#
_entry.id   AF-A0A2A8CYM2-F1
#
_cell.length_a   1.000
_cell.length_b   1.000
_cell.length_c   1.000
_cell.angle_alpha   90.00
_cell.angle_beta   90.00
_cell.angle_gamma   90.00
#
_symmetry.space_group_name_H-M   'P 1'
#
loop_
_entity.id
_entity.type
_entity.pdbx_description
1 polymer ?
#
loop_
_entity_poly.entity_id
_entity_poly.type
_entity_poly.pdbx_seq_one_letter_code
_entity_poly.pdbx_strand_id
1 'polypeptide(L)'
;MAIPDYQTLMLPMLRILGDGADHTARSVIDALAAEFRLTPEEREQLVGSQRITLMASRAHWAMTYLTQAGLTDRPHRGVWRITDEGGRLLATDPARVDNALLARYEGFQSFINRSAGEPD
;
A
#
# COMPACT_ATOMS: atom_id res chain seq x y z
N MET A 1 -8.35 0.59 -18.48
CA MET A 1 -8.56 -0.57 -17.58
C MET A 1 -7.21 -1.26 -17.45
N ALA A 2 -6.62 -1.38 -16.28
CA ALA A 2 -7.09 -0.90 -15.00
C ALA A 2 -5.87 -0.70 -14.10
N ILE A 3 -5.61 0.55 -13.71
CA ILE A 3 -4.76 0.83 -12.55
C ILE A 3 -5.23 -0.13 -11.43
N PRO A 4 -4.35 -0.89 -10.77
CA PRO A 4 -4.76 -1.91 -9.80
C PRO A 4 -5.50 -1.29 -8.62
N ASP A 5 -6.37 -2.05 -7.96
CA ASP A 5 -6.97 -1.63 -6.68
C ASP A 5 -5.94 -1.63 -5.54
N TYR A 6 -6.28 -1.01 -4.42
CA TYR A 6 -5.35 -0.88 -3.30
C TYR A 6 -4.92 -2.24 -2.71
N GLN A 7 -5.78 -3.26 -2.75
CA GLN A 7 -5.45 -4.60 -2.25
C GLN A 7 -4.41 -5.27 -3.14
N THR A 8 -4.55 -5.14 -4.46
CA THR A 8 -3.61 -5.68 -5.45
C THR A 8 -2.23 -5.02 -5.32
N LEU A 9 -2.17 -3.77 -4.86
CA LEU A 9 -0.92 -3.05 -4.62
C LEU A 9 -0.21 -3.47 -3.31
N MET A 10 -0.89 -4.09 -2.34
CA MET A 10 -0.32 -4.35 -1.01
C MET A 10 0.91 -5.26 -1.05
N LEU A 11 0.83 -6.39 -1.76
CA LEU A 11 1.95 -7.34 -1.83
C LEU A 11 3.16 -6.76 -2.61
N PRO A 12 2.99 -6.21 -3.83
CA PRO A 12 4.06 -5.50 -4.53
C PRO A 12 4.70 -4.40 -3.70
N MET A 13 3.89 -3.60 -3.01
CA MET A 13 4.38 -2.54 -2.12
C MET A 13 5.22 -3.10 -0.97
N LEU A 14 4.75 -4.16 -0.32
CA LEU A 14 5.50 -4.78 0.77
C LEU A 14 6.83 -5.34 0.25
N ARG A 15 6.85 -5.95 -0.94
CA ARG A 15 8.08 -6.43 -1.60
C ARG A 15 9.07 -5.30 -1.91
N ILE A 16 8.59 -4.14 -2.39
CA ILE A 16 9.43 -2.96 -2.63
C ILE A 16 10.11 -2.50 -1.34
N LEU A 17 9.37 -2.49 -0.23
CA LEU A 17 9.90 -2.13 1.09
C LEU A 17 10.73 -3.25 1.74
N GLY A 18 10.72 -4.46 1.17
CA GLY A 18 11.34 -5.66 1.72
C GLY A 18 12.88 -5.62 1.77
N ASP A 19 13.50 -4.60 1.18
CA ASP A 19 14.93 -4.32 1.31
C ASP A 19 15.32 -3.76 2.69
N GLY A 20 14.34 -3.40 3.53
CA GLY A 20 14.56 -2.83 4.87
C GLY A 20 14.97 -1.36 4.87
N ALA A 21 15.06 -0.72 3.70
CA ALA A 21 15.45 0.68 3.55
C ALA A 21 14.26 1.64 3.70
N ASP A 22 14.58 2.92 3.85
CA ASP A 22 13.58 3.99 3.84
C ASP A 22 13.18 4.35 2.40
N HIS A 23 11.89 4.30 2.13
CA HIS A 23 11.33 4.67 0.83
C HIS A 23 10.36 5.83 0.94
N THR A 24 10.45 6.77 0.02
CA THR A 24 9.47 7.87 -0.07
C THR A 24 8.17 7.38 -0.69
N ALA A 25 7.02 8.01 -0.39
CA ALA A 25 5.77 7.71 -1.10
C ALA A 25 5.95 7.78 -2.62
N ARG A 26 6.68 8.79 -3.09
CA ARG A 26 6.94 8.98 -4.52
C ARG A 26 7.70 7.80 -5.13
N SER A 27 8.80 7.38 -4.50
CA SER A 27 9.59 6.25 -5.02
C SER A 27 8.80 4.95 -5.04
N VAL A 28 7.97 4.69 -4.02
CA VAL A 28 7.08 3.51 -3.99
C VAL A 28 6.02 3.59 -5.09
N ILE A 29 5.37 4.75 -5.26
CA ILE A 29 4.35 4.95 -6.31
C ILE A 29 4.95 4.77 -7.71
N ASP A 30 6.13 5.35 -7.96
CA ASP A 30 6.83 5.25 -9.24
C ASP A 30 7.25 3.81 -9.53
N ALA A 31 7.74 3.07 -8.53
CA ALA A 31 8.09 1.65 -8.65
C ALA A 31 6.87 0.78 -8.95
N LEU A 32 5.75 1.00 -8.25
CA LEU A 32 4.49 0.30 -8.54
C LEU A 32 3.98 0.63 -9.95
N ALA A 33 4.02 1.90 -10.36
CA ALA A 33 3.60 2.30 -11.71
C ALA A 33 4.46 1.65 -12.80
N ALA A 34 5.75 1.42 -12.54
CA ALA A 34 6.63 0.67 -13.43
C ALA A 34 6.31 -0.83 -13.43
N GLU A 35 6.11 -1.45 -12.26
CA GLU A 35 5.78 -2.87 -12.11
C GLU A 35 4.49 -3.23 -12.86
N PHE A 36 3.45 -2.40 -12.73
CA PHE A 36 2.18 -2.57 -13.42
C PHE A 36 2.15 -2.00 -14.84
N ARG A 37 3.29 -1.49 -15.34
CA ARG A 37 3.45 -0.97 -16.71
C ARG A 37 2.40 0.08 -17.10
N LEU A 38 2.06 0.97 -16.17
CA LEU A 38 1.06 2.01 -16.40
C LEU A 38 1.52 2.96 -17.51
N THR A 39 0.62 3.27 -18.44
CA THR A 39 0.89 4.25 -19.51
C THR A 39 0.98 5.67 -18.95
N PRO A 40 1.55 6.65 -19.68
CA PRO A 40 1.55 8.05 -19.26
C PRO A 40 0.14 8.56 -18.91
N GLU A 41 -0.86 8.21 -19.71
CA GLU A 41 -2.25 8.60 -19.51
C GLU A 41 -2.83 8.00 -18.22
N GLU A 42 -2.51 6.74 -17.92
CA GLU A 42 -2.94 6.09 -16.68
C GLU A 42 -2.24 6.69 -15.45
N ARG A 43 -0.98 7.10 -15.58
CA ARG A 43 -0.24 7.77 -14.49
C ARG A 43 -0.81 9.15 -14.17
N GLU A 44 -1.37 9.83 -15.16
CA GLU A 44 -1.96 11.17 -15.02
C GLU A 44 -3.46 11.14 -14.68
N GLN A 45 -4.10 9.96 -14.72
CA GLN A 45 -5.52 9.82 -14.41
C GLN A 45 -5.82 10.30 -12.98
N LEU A 46 -6.68 11.31 -12.82
CA LEU A 46 -7.07 11.90 -11.53
C LEU A 46 -8.28 11.20 -10.89
N VAL A 47 -8.39 11.30 -9.56
CA VAL A 47 -9.57 10.86 -8.81
C VAL A 47 -10.58 12.00 -8.67
N GLY A 48 -11.68 11.93 -9.43
CA GLY A 48 -12.76 12.91 -9.37
C GLY A 48 -12.25 14.34 -9.53
N SER A 49 -12.66 15.24 -8.63
CA SER A 49 -12.20 16.65 -8.61
C SER A 49 -10.91 16.88 -7.82
N GLN A 50 -10.32 15.84 -7.23
CA GLN A 50 -9.12 15.96 -6.42
C GLN A 50 -7.87 16.04 -7.32
N ARG A 51 -6.89 16.85 -6.91
CA ARG A 51 -5.57 16.95 -7.58
C ARG A 51 -4.63 15.79 -7.20
N ILE A 52 -5.16 14.57 -7.12
CA ILE A 52 -4.43 13.35 -6.78
C ILE A 52 -4.68 12.33 -7.89
N THR A 53 -3.62 11.68 -8.36
CA THR A 53 -3.74 10.62 -9.36
C THR A 53 -4.37 9.37 -8.74
N LEU A 54 -5.09 8.59 -9.55
CA LEU A 54 -5.75 7.37 -9.12
C LEU A 54 -4.74 6.35 -8.59
N MET A 55 -3.58 6.25 -9.22
CA MET A 55 -2.49 5.40 -8.72
C MET A 55 -1.98 5.87 -7.35
N ALA A 56 -1.76 7.18 -7.16
CA ALA A 56 -1.31 7.71 -5.88
C ALA A 56 -2.35 7.49 -4.77
N SER A 57 -3.65 7.70 -5.07
CA SER A 57 -4.74 7.44 -4.13
C SER A 57 -4.72 5.98 -3.65
N ARG A 58 -4.64 5.03 -4.58
CA ARG A 58 -4.66 3.60 -4.25
C ARG A 58 -3.40 3.13 -3.53
N ALA A 59 -2.24 3.68 -3.90
CA ALA A 59 -1.01 3.42 -3.17
C ALA A 59 -1.07 3.96 -1.73
N HIS A 60 -1.60 5.18 -1.51
CA HIS A 60 -1.76 5.69 -0.14
C HIS A 60 -2.70 4.85 0.71
N TRP A 61 -3.77 4.30 0.12
CA TRP A 61 -4.64 3.34 0.82
C TRP A 61 -3.90 2.06 1.17
N ALA A 62 -3.16 1.47 0.24
CA ALA A 62 -2.33 0.29 0.51
C ALA A 62 -1.32 0.54 1.65
N MET A 63 -0.59 1.68 1.63
CA MET A 63 0.32 2.07 2.70
C MET A 63 -0.40 2.20 4.05
N THR A 64 -1.56 2.85 4.07
CA THR A 64 -2.35 3.04 5.29
C THR A 64 -2.73 1.70 5.88
N TYR A 65 -3.27 0.78 5.07
CA TYR A 65 -3.74 -0.52 5.51
C TYR A 65 -2.58 -1.39 6.03
N LEU A 66 -1.45 -1.42 5.32
CA LEU A 66 -0.24 -2.10 5.78
C LEU A 66 0.30 -1.52 7.09
N THR A 67 0.28 -0.20 7.25
CA THR A 67 0.69 0.44 8.51
C THR A 67 -0.27 0.14 9.65
N GLN A 68 -1.58 0.16 9.43
CA GLN A 68 -2.56 -0.22 10.46
C GLN A 68 -2.43 -1.69 10.85
N ALA A 69 -2.00 -2.56 9.93
CA ALA A 69 -1.65 -3.95 10.23
C ALA A 69 -0.28 -4.14 10.91
N GLY A 70 0.51 -3.07 11.09
CA GLY A 70 1.85 -3.14 11.68
C GLY A 70 2.92 -3.75 10.77
N LEU A 71 2.64 -3.91 9.48
CA LEU A 71 3.57 -4.50 8.49
C LEU A 71 4.56 -3.49 7.93
N THR A 72 4.20 -2.21 7.98
CA THR A 72 5.05 -1.09 7.58
C THR A 72 4.95 0.02 8.62
N ASP A 73 6.02 0.76 8.82
CA ASP A 73 6.01 1.94 9.70
C ASP A 73 6.38 3.20 8.90
N ARG A 74 6.15 4.36 9.52
CA ARG A 74 6.38 5.69 8.95
C ARG A 74 7.40 6.43 9.81
N PRO A 75 8.70 6.19 9.63
CA PRO A 75 9.74 6.82 10.46
C PRO A 75 9.74 8.35 10.35
N HIS A 76 9.40 8.88 9.16
CA HIS A 76 9.31 10.31 8.90
C HIS A 76 8.10 10.66 8.03
N ARG A 77 7.75 11.95 7.97
CA ARG A 77 6.68 12.42 7.09
C ARG A 77 7.01 12.07 5.62
N GLY A 78 6.22 11.16 5.05
CA GLY A 78 6.31 10.82 3.62
C GLY A 78 7.34 9.72 3.33
N VAL A 79 7.84 9.05 4.37
CA VAL A 79 8.80 7.95 4.29
C VAL A 79 8.21 6.72 4.97
N TRP A 80 8.34 5.56 4.33
CA TRP A 80 7.88 4.27 4.81
C TRP A 80 9.03 3.27 4.85
N ARG A 81 8.94 2.33 5.78
CA ARG A 81 9.86 1.19 5.91
C ARG A 81 9.06 -0.06 6.28
N ILE A 82 9.53 -1.24 5.86
CA ILE A 82 8.98 -2.51 6.36
C ILE A 82 9.33 -2.71 7.84
N THR A 83 8.43 -3.33 8.60
CA THR A 83 8.70 -3.76 9.97
C THR A 83 9.24 -5.18 10.01
N ASP A 84 9.72 -5.64 11.17
CA ASP A 84 10.09 -7.05 11.35
C ASP A 84 8.90 -7.99 11.08
N GLU A 85 7.67 -7.58 11.43
CA GLU A 85 6.45 -8.35 11.13
C GLU A 85 6.16 -8.38 9.63
N GLY A 86 6.32 -7.24 8.93
CA GLY A 86 6.23 -7.19 7.47
C GLY A 86 7.25 -8.11 6.79
N GLY A 87 8.49 -8.11 7.29
CA GLY A 87 9.55 -9.00 6.80
C GLY A 87 9.23 -10.47 7.04
N ARG A 88 8.71 -10.83 8.23
CA ARG A 88 8.22 -12.18 8.53
C ARG A 88 7.10 -12.60 7.59
N LEU A 89 6.13 -11.72 7.34
CA LEU A 89 5.05 -12.00 6.40
C LEU A 89 5.60 -12.28 4.99
N LEU A 90 6.49 -11.44 4.47
CA LEU A 90 7.11 -11.67 3.15
C LEU A 90 7.87 -12.99 3.08
N ALA A 91 8.56 -13.37 4.15
CA ALA A 91 9.31 -14.63 4.21
C ALA A 91 8.42 -15.87 4.11
N THR A 92 7.10 -15.75 4.33
CA THR A 92 6.14 -16.85 4.09
C THR A 92 5.73 -17.01 2.62
N ASP A 93 6.28 -16.18 1.73
CA ASP A 93 5.93 -16.08 0.31
C ASP A 93 4.41 -16.07 0.05
N PRO A 94 3.68 -15.08 0.61
CA PRO A 94 2.25 -15.03 0.45
C PRO A 94 1.90 -14.77 -1.01
N ALA A 95 0.97 -15.58 -1.55
CA ALA A 95 0.44 -15.37 -2.90
C ALA A 95 -0.32 -14.04 -3.04
N ARG A 96 -0.90 -13.53 -1.95
CA ARG A 96 -1.66 -12.28 -1.90
C ARG A 96 -1.62 -11.68 -0.49
N VAL A 97 -1.58 -10.35 -0.43
CA VAL A 97 -1.85 -9.58 0.79
C VAL A 97 -3.11 -8.75 0.50
N ASP A 98 -4.16 -8.94 1.29
CA ASP A 98 -5.46 -8.30 1.13
C ASP A 98 -6.12 -8.09 2.50
N ASN A 99 -7.31 -7.49 2.52
CA ASN A 99 -8.00 -7.20 3.78
C ASN A 99 -8.30 -8.47 4.61
N ALA A 100 -8.51 -9.63 3.97
CA ALA A 100 -8.75 -10.88 4.68
C ALA A 100 -7.49 -11.40 5.37
N LEU A 101 -6.32 -11.23 4.76
CA LEU A 101 -5.04 -11.48 5.42
C LEU A 101 -4.80 -10.46 6.52
N LEU A 102 -5.01 -9.16 6.25
CA LEU A 102 -4.77 -8.09 7.22
C LEU A 102 -5.70 -8.19 8.44
N ALA A 103 -6.88 -8.78 8.30
CA ALA A 103 -7.81 -9.05 9.40
C ALA A 103 -7.23 -9.93 10.52
N ARG A 104 -6.06 -10.53 10.33
CA ARG A 104 -5.33 -11.29 11.37
C ARG A 104 -4.56 -10.40 12.35
N TYR A 105 -4.32 -9.14 12.01
CA TYR A 105 -3.57 -8.20 12.85
C TYR A 105 -4.52 -7.35 13.70
N GLU A 106 -4.29 -7.30 15.01
CA GLU A 106 -5.13 -6.55 15.97
C GLU A 106 -5.24 -5.05 15.63
N GLY A 107 -4.14 -4.46 15.17
CA GLY A 107 -4.11 -3.06 14.73
C GLY A 107 -5.06 -2.79 13.57
N PHE A 108 -5.12 -3.72 12.61
CA PHE A 108 -6.01 -3.61 11.45
C PHE A 108 -7.46 -3.84 11.84
N GLN A 109 -7.76 -4.84 12.67
CA GLN A 109 -9.11 -5.06 13.20
C GLN A 109 -9.61 -3.81 13.94
N SER A 110 -8.76 -3.23 14.79
CA SER A 110 -9.07 -2.00 15.53
C SER A 110 -9.30 -0.81 14.60
N PHE A 111 -8.56 -0.71 13.49
CA PHE A 111 -8.78 0.29 12.46
C PHE A 111 -10.16 0.10 11.80
N ILE A 112 -10.45 -1.06 11.22
CA ILE A 112 -11.73 -1.31 10.53
C ILE A 112 -12.94 -1.15 11.46
N ASN A 113 -12.84 -1.58 12.73
CA ASN A 113 -13.92 -1.43 13.71
C ASN A 113 -14.20 0.03 14.10
N ARG A 114 -13.18 0.90 14.04
CA ARG A 114 -13.35 2.36 14.24
C ARG A 114 -13.79 3.07 12.95
N SER A 115 -13.39 2.53 11.82
CA SER A 115 -13.59 3.07 10.47
C SER A 115 -14.84 2.51 9.79
N ALA A 116 -15.96 2.30 10.51
CA ALA A 116 -17.24 1.93 9.90
C ALA A 116 -17.79 2.98 8.88
N GLY A 117 -16.99 3.99 8.52
CA GLY A 117 -17.12 4.81 7.32
C GLY A 117 -15.88 4.68 6.42
N GLU A 118 -16.07 3.97 5.31
CA GLU A 118 -15.33 3.93 4.02
C GLU A 118 -13.93 3.30 3.94
N PRO A 119 -13.77 2.43 2.93
CA PRO A 119 -13.19 2.88 1.67
C PRO A 119 -14.20 2.85 0.51
N ASP A 120 -14.16 3.87 -0.35
CA ASP A 120 -14.86 3.98 -1.65
C ASP A 120 -14.60 2.76 -2.56
#